data_AF-A0A450YWQ7-F1
#
_entry.id   AF-A0A450YWQ7-F1
#
_cell.length_a   1.000
_cell.length_b   1.000
_cell.length_c   1.000
_cell.angle_alpha   90.00
_cell.angle_beta   90.00
_cell.angle_gamma   90.00
#
_symmetry.space_group_name_H-M   'P 1'
#
loop_
_entity.id
_entity.type
_entity.pdbx_description
1 polymer ?
#
loop_
_entity_poly.entity_id
_entity_poly.type
_entity_poly.pdbx_seq_one_letter_code
_entity_poly.pdbx_strand_id
1 'polypeptide(L)'
;MLERHGMRFMRYADDFFVMCRNHTQAEEALTLVRSHLENELKLKSSPEKTHIATFSEDFAYLGFDLCSRSVAMRAKSVKNLEAKVREITERSHNLNDDFIV
;
A
#
# COMPACT_ATOMS: atom_id res chain seq x y z
N MET A 1 -14.26 -6.46 14.70
CA MET A 1 -15.27 -7.06 13.79
C MET A 1 -14.63 -8.10 12.89
N LEU A 2 -13.57 -7.75 12.16
CA LEU A 2 -12.79 -8.66 11.29
C LEU A 2 -12.08 -9.79 12.06
N GLU A 3 -11.49 -9.50 13.23
CA GLU A 3 -10.87 -10.54 14.09
C GLU A 3 -11.89 -11.57 14.58
N ARG A 4 -13.11 -11.14 14.90
CA ARG A 4 -14.20 -12.04 15.29
C ARG A 4 -14.68 -12.93 14.15
N HIS A 5 -14.39 -12.57 12.90
CA HIS A 5 -14.67 -13.39 11.72
C HIS A 5 -13.45 -14.20 11.28
N GLY A 6 -12.36 -14.20 12.08
CA GLY A 6 -11.14 -14.96 11.77
C GLY A 6 -10.40 -14.46 10.53
N MET A 7 -10.70 -13.24 10.07
CA MET A 7 -10.06 -12.65 8.91
C MET A 7 -8.73 -12.01 9.30
N ARG A 8 -7.67 -12.33 8.56
CA ARG A 8 -6.37 -11.68 8.73
C ARG A 8 -6.38 -10.34 8.02
N PHE A 9 -6.06 -9.27 8.73
CA PHE A 9 -5.95 -7.94 8.14
C PHE A 9 -4.67 -7.27 8.62
N MET A 10 -4.17 -6.33 7.83
CA MET A 10 -3.03 -5.50 8.17
C MET A 10 -3.43 -4.04 8.00
N ARG A 11 -3.09 -3.20 8.96
CA ARG A 11 -3.37 -1.76 8.94
C ARG A 11 -2.10 -0.97 9.17
N TYR A 12 -1.93 0.07 8.38
CA TYR A 12 -0.88 1.07 8.50
C TYR A 12 -1.51 2.46 8.38
N ALA A 13 -1.53 3.21 9.49
CA ALA A 13 -2.23 4.49 9.58
C ALA A 13 -3.68 4.39 9.03
N ASP A 14 -3.94 5.10 7.93
CA ASP A 14 -5.24 5.16 7.24
C ASP A 14 -5.41 4.04 6.20
N ASP A 15 -4.33 3.36 5.78
CA ASP A 15 -4.34 2.32 4.75
C ASP A 15 -4.36 0.92 5.38
N PHE A 16 -5.35 0.10 5.01
CA PHE A 16 -5.43 -1.29 5.46
C PHE A 16 -5.87 -2.22 4.34
N PHE A 17 -5.51 -3.50 4.45
CA PHE A 17 -6.02 -4.55 3.57
C PHE A 17 -6.45 -5.77 4.39
N VAL A 18 -7.43 -6.49 3.88
CA VAL A 18 -7.98 -7.71 4.50
C VAL A 18 -7.70 -8.88 3.58
N MET A 19 -7.01 -9.89 4.10
CA MET A 19 -6.76 -11.13 3.38
C MET A 19 -7.95 -12.08 3.54
N CYS A 20 -8.64 -12.34 2.43
CA CYS A 20 -9.77 -13.27 2.37
C CYS A 20 -9.38 -14.53 1.58
N ARG A 21 -10.02 -15.67 1.87
CA ARG A 21 -9.75 -16.94 1.17
C ARG A 21 -10.51 -17.06 -0.15
N ASN A 22 -11.63 -16.37 -0.28
CA ASN A 22 -12.58 -16.49 -1.37
C ASN A 22 -13.04 -15.10 -1.81
N HIS A 23 -13.40 -14.94 -3.09
CA HIS A 23 -13.93 -13.67 -3.60
C HIS A 23 -15.21 -13.24 -2.87
N THR A 24 -16.14 -14.18 -2.66
CA THR A 24 -17.39 -13.93 -1.92
C THR A 24 -17.13 -13.41 -0.50
N GLN A 25 -16.14 -13.99 0.19
CA GLN A 25 -15.75 -13.51 1.53
C GLN A 25 -15.14 -12.11 1.47
N ALA A 26 -14.41 -11.79 0.40
CA ALA A 26 -13.87 -10.43 0.20
C ALA A 26 -14.99 -9.40 -0.04
N GLU A 27 -16.03 -9.74 -0.80
CA GLU A 27 -17.20 -8.88 -1.02
C GLU A 27 -18.01 -8.65 0.27
N GLU A 28 -18.21 -9.70 1.06
CA GLU A 28 -18.84 -9.61 2.37
C GLU A 28 -18.03 -8.72 3.31
N ALA A 29 -16.71 -8.94 3.38
CA ALA A 29 -15.80 -8.12 4.18
C ALA A 29 -15.79 -6.66 3.73
N LEU A 30 -15.79 -6.40 2.42
CA LEU A 30 -15.84 -5.06 1.85
C LEU A 30 -17.12 -4.33 2.25
N THR A 31 -18.27 -4.99 2.12
CA THR A 31 -19.58 -4.44 2.48
C THR A 31 -19.66 -4.10 3.97
N LEU A 32 -19.14 -5.00 4.80
CA LEU A 32 -19.09 -4.90 6.24
C LEU A 32 -18.17 -3.75 6.70
N VAL A 33 -16.98 -3.65 6.11
CA VAL A 33 -16.02 -2.55 6.35
C VAL A 33 -16.61 -1.22 5.91
N ARG A 34 -17.23 -1.15 4.73
CA ARG A 34 -17.87 0.06 4.22
C ARG A 34 -18.99 0.54 5.14
N SER A 35 -19.86 -0.37 5.55
CA SER A 35 -20.94 -0.08 6.50
C SER A 35 -20.39 0.46 7.84
N HIS A 36 -19.30 -0.12 8.35
CA HIS A 36 -18.70 0.35 9.59
C HIS A 36 -18.03 1.73 9.45
N LEU A 37 -17.33 1.99 8.35
CA LEU A 37 -16.72 3.28 8.06
C LEU A 37 -17.77 4.40 7.90
N GLU A 38 -18.87 4.12 7.20
CA GLU A 38 -19.95 5.07 6.97
C GLU A 38 -20.76 5.36 8.24
N ASN A 39 -21.12 4.30 9.00
CA ASN A 39 -22.02 4.43 10.14
C ASN A 39 -21.31 4.84 11.44
N GLU A 40 -20.11 4.33 11.70
CA GLU A 40 -19.40 4.62 12.97
C GLU A 40 -18.40 5.75 12.83
N LEU A 41 -17.57 5.74 11.78
CA LEU A 41 -16.55 6.77 11.58
C LEU A 41 -17.04 7.99 10.80
N LYS A 42 -18.23 7.92 10.16
CA LYS A 42 -18.77 8.95 9.23
C LYS A 42 -17.76 9.36 8.15
N LEU A 43 -16.84 8.47 7.81
CA LEU A 43 -15.84 8.70 6.79
C LEU A 43 -16.39 8.18 5.45
N LYS A 44 -16.47 9.07 4.46
CA LYS A 44 -16.73 8.68 3.07
C LYS A 44 -15.51 7.94 2.54
N SER A 45 -15.57 6.62 2.50
CA SER A 45 -14.57 5.82 1.79
C SER A 45 -14.58 6.20 0.31
N SER A 46 -13.42 6.51 -0.27
CA SER A 46 -13.30 6.71 -1.73
C SER A 46 -13.41 5.35 -2.43
N PRO A 47 -14.50 5.05 -3.18
CA PRO A 47 -14.68 3.76 -3.83
C PRO A 47 -13.59 3.49 -4.87
N GLU A 48 -12.99 4.53 -5.46
CA GLU A 48 -11.88 4.40 -6.41
C GLU A 48 -10.61 3.81 -5.83
N LYS A 49 -10.40 3.91 -4.51
CA LYS A 49 -9.20 3.36 -3.85
C LYS A 49 -9.42 1.96 -3.30
N THR A 50 -10.67 1.53 -3.20
CA THR A 50 -11.02 0.27 -2.55
C THR A 50 -11.37 -0.75 -3.62
N HIS A 51 -10.43 -1.64 -3.93
CA HIS A 51 -10.62 -2.71 -4.91
C HIS A 51 -10.32 -4.06 -4.26
N ILE A 52 -11.03 -5.09 -4.72
CA ILE A 52 -10.69 -6.48 -4.40
C ILE A 52 -9.60 -6.89 -5.38
N ALA A 53 -8.40 -7.14 -4.87
CA ALA A 53 -7.29 -7.65 -5.66
C ALA A 53 -7.04 -9.12 -5.31
N THR A 54 -6.68 -9.92 -6.31
CA THR A 54 -6.19 -11.28 -6.08
C THR A 54 -4.68 -11.23 -5.88
N PHE A 55 -4.08 -12.13 -5.09
CA PHE A 55 -2.60 -12.25 -4.99
C PHE A 55 -1.88 -12.47 -6.33
N SER A 56 -2.61 -12.94 -7.34
CA SER A 56 -2.13 -13.07 -8.72
C SER A 56 -2.06 -11.74 -9.47
N GLU A 57 -2.78 -10.73 -9.00
CA GLU A 57 -2.74 -9.36 -9.48
C GLU A 57 -1.85 -8.57 -8.53
N ASP A 58 -0.69 -8.13 -9.02
CA ASP A 58 0.26 -7.38 -8.22
C ASP A 58 -0.42 -6.15 -7.61
N PHE A 59 -0.41 -6.03 -6.28
CA PHE A 59 -1.08 -4.92 -5.59
C PHE A 59 -0.08 -4.00 -4.92
N ALA A 60 -0.30 -2.69 -5.05
CA ALA A 60 0.58 -1.68 -4.48
C ALA A 60 0.17 -1.36 -3.03
N TYR A 61 1.08 -1.57 -2.07
CA TYR A 61 0.91 -1.23 -0.65
C TYR A 61 2.17 -0.56 -0.09
N LEU A 62 2.01 0.58 0.60
CA LEU A 62 3.13 1.37 1.17
C LEU A 62 4.27 1.73 0.21
N GLY A 63 4.02 1.77 -1.11
CA GLY A 63 5.06 2.04 -2.10
C GLY A 63 5.84 0.79 -2.57
N PHE A 64 5.38 -0.39 -2.18
CA PHE A 64 5.83 -1.68 -2.69
C PHE A 64 4.73 -2.33 -3.51
N ASP A 65 5.11 -2.98 -4.60
CA ASP A 65 4.23 -3.86 -5.35
C ASP A 65 4.41 -5.27 -4.78
N LEU A 66 3.36 -5.79 -4.15
CA LEU A 66 3.34 -7.11 -3.53
C LEU A 66 2.85 -8.12 -4.57
N CYS A 67 3.78 -8.95 -5.03
CA CYS A 67 3.51 -10.10 -5.88
C CYS A 67 3.38 -11.35 -5.00
N SER A 68 2.66 -12.36 -5.48
CA SER A 68 2.46 -13.66 -4.80
C SER A 68 3.75 -14.31 -4.24
N ARG A 69 4.92 -14.01 -4.84
CA ARG A 69 6.21 -14.61 -4.45
C ARG A 69 7.34 -13.60 -4.18
N SER A 70 7.09 -12.30 -4.30
CA SER A 70 8.12 -11.27 -4.16
C SER A 70 7.55 -9.93 -3.75
N VAL A 71 8.33 -9.18 -2.98
CA VAL A 71 8.07 -7.77 -2.69
C VAL A 71 8.94 -6.94 -3.63
N ALA A 72 8.33 -6.31 -4.63
CA ALA A 72 9.02 -5.44 -5.57
C ALA A 72 8.89 -3.98 -5.14
N MET A 73 9.92 -3.17 -5.37
CA MET A 73 9.80 -1.73 -5.20
C MET A 73 8.94 -1.16 -6.33
N ARG A 74 7.98 -0.30 -6.00
CA ARG A 74 7.12 0.31 -7.01
C ARG A 74 7.95 1.11 -8.00
N ALA A 75 7.64 1.01 -9.30
CA ALA A 75 8.36 1.74 -10.35
C ALA A 75 8.43 3.26 -10.09
N LYS A 76 7.41 3.83 -9.44
CA LYS A 76 7.40 5.23 -8.99
C LYS A 76 8.43 5.51 -7.90
N SER A 77 8.61 4.60 -6.95
CA SER A 77 9.60 4.72 -5.89
C SER A 77 11.03 4.60 -6.43
N VAL A 78 11.25 3.69 -7.40
CA VAL A 78 12.54 3.58 -8.12
C VAL A 78 12.87 4.89 -8.83
N LYS A 79 11.92 5.45 -9.60
CA LYS A 79 12.12 6.74 -10.28
C LYS A 79 12.39 7.89 -9.30
N ASN A 80 11.71 7.91 -8.16
CA ASN A 80 11.96 8.92 -7.13
C ASN A 80 13.36 8.77 -6.51
N LEU A 81 13.83 7.53 -6.32
CA LEU A 81 15.17 7.25 -5.83
C LEU A 81 16.22 7.70 -6.86
N GLU A 82 16.06 7.33 -8.13
CA GLU A 82 16.95 7.75 -9.21
C GLU A 82 16.97 9.28 -9.37
N ALA A 83 15.81 9.94 -9.24
CA ALA A 83 15.71 11.40 -9.28
C ALA A 83 16.48 12.05 -8.13
N LYS A 84 16.34 11.52 -6.90
CA LYS A 84 17.10 12.00 -5.74
C LYS A 84 18.60 11.77 -5.90
N VAL A 85 19.01 10.60 -6.37
CA VAL A 85 20.43 10.31 -6.63
C VAL A 85 20.98 11.30 -7.64
N ARG A 86 20.25 11.55 -8.74
CA ARG A 86 20.66 12.52 -9.76
C ARG A 86 20.75 13.94 -9.20
N GLU A 87 19.81 14.38 -8.37
CA GLU A 87 19.87 15.69 -7.71
C GLU A 87 21.12 15.83 -6.84
N ILE A 88 21.49 14.80 -6.08
CA ILE A 88 22.68 14.79 -5.22
C ILE A 88 23.99 14.72 -6.05
N THR A 89 23.97 14.03 -7.20
CA THR A 89 25.16 13.81 -8.05
C THR A 89 25.25 14.74 -9.26
N GLU A 90 24.39 15.74 -9.38
CA GLU A 90 24.49 16.74 -10.43
C GLU A 90 25.83 17.48 -10.32
N ARG A 91 26.63 17.38 -11.40
CA ARG A 91 28.05 17.79 -11.52
C ARG A 91 28.33 19.28 -11.25
N SER A 92 27.34 20.09 -10.91
CA SER A 92 27.49 21.49 -10.52
C SER A 92 27.53 21.71 -9.00
N HIS A 93 27.31 20.67 -8.19
CA HIS A 93 27.60 20.74 -6.75
C HIS A 93 29.08 20.49 -6.52
N ASN A 94 29.81 21.53 -6.11
CA ASN A 94 31.12 21.39 -5.46
C ASN A 94 30.89 20.60 -4.16
N LEU A 95 30.94 19.28 -4.25
CA LEU A 95 30.90 18.39 -3.10
C LEU A 95 32.19 18.62 -2.32
N ASN A 96 32.12 19.38 -1.22
CA ASN A 96 33.19 19.38 -0.24
C ASN A 96 33.30 17.97 0.36
N ASP A 97 34.55 17.52 0.55
CA ASP A 97 35.00 16.19 0.99
C ASP A 97 34.54 15.75 2.41
N ASP A 98 33.48 16.34 2.98
CA ASP A 98 33.07 16.11 4.38
C ASP A 98 32.25 14.82 4.61
N PHE A 99 32.08 13.96 3.60
CA PHE A 99 31.25 12.74 3.71
C PHE A 99 31.99 11.43 3.46
N ILE A 100 33.28 11.36 3.81
CA ILE A 100 34.00 10.09 3.95
C ILE A 100 34.40 9.90 5.42
N VAL A 101 33.61 9.11 6.15
CA VAL A 101 33.98 8.47 7.43
C VAL A 101 33.74 6.97 7.30
#